data_AF-A0A8T7EW02-F1
#
_entry.id   AF-A0A8T7EW02-F1
#
_cell.length_a   1.000
_cell.length_b   1.000
_cell.length_c   1.000
_cell.angle_alpha   90.00
_cell.angle_beta   90.00
_cell.angle_gamma   90.00
#
_symmetry.space_group_name_H-M   'P 1'
#
loop_
_entity.id
_entity.type
_entity.pdbx_description
1 polymer ?
#
loop_
_entity_poly.entity_id
_entity_poly.type
_entity_poly.pdbx_seq_one_letter_code
_entity_poly.pdbx_strand_id
1 'polypeptide(L)' 'MTFLTPDDYGSGRWIQWVDYGITDENGTLQLIQSIGRDITHIKQVEQALIDERLRYEELFGFDATAVVYL' A
#
# COMPACT_ATOMS: atom_id res chain seq x y z
N MET A 1 -10.69 1.15 -1.61
CA MET A 1 -10.19 1.63 -0.30
C MET A 1 -9.16 0.63 0.22
N THR A 2 -8.14 1.03 0.99
CA THR A 2 -7.12 0.09 1.51
C THR A 2 -7.08 0.15 3.03
N PHE A 3 -7.19 -1.00 3.68
CA PHE A 3 -7.19 -1.11 5.15
C PHE A 3 -6.27 -2.22 5.63
N LEU A 4 -5.69 -2.04 6.82
CA LEU A 4 -5.06 -3.12 7.56
C LEU A 4 -6.14 -3.90 8.31
N THR A 5 -6.31 -5.17 7.99
CA THR A 5 -7.25 -6.09 8.63
C THR A 5 -6.46 -7.05 9.51
N PRO A 6 -6.79 -7.20 10.80
CA PRO A 6 -6.22 -8.27 11.64
C PRO A 6 -6.58 -9.63 11.04
N ASP A 7 -5.61 -10.53 10.88
CA ASP A 7 -5.91 -11.93 10.55
C ASP A 7 -6.00 -12.83 11.78
N ASP A 8 -6.52 -14.05 11.58
CA ASP A 8 -6.75 -15.05 12.62
C ASP A 8 -5.46 -15.48 13.35
N TYR A 9 -4.28 -15.12 12.82
CA TYR A 9 -2.96 -15.43 13.36
C TYR A 9 -2.28 -14.23 14.02
N GLY A 10 -2.97 -13.09 14.13
CA GLY A 10 -2.45 -11.86 14.74
C GLY A 10 -1.48 -11.09 13.83
N SER A 11 -1.31 -11.50 12.58
CA SER A 11 -0.55 -10.72 11.59
C SER A 11 -1.50 -9.81 10.80
N GLY A 12 -1.22 -8.51 10.79
CA GLY A 12 -2.05 -7.57 10.03
C GLY A 12 -1.87 -7.80 8.54
N ARG A 13 -2.98 -7.91 7.80
CA ARG A 13 -2.99 -7.99 6.33
C ARG A 13 -3.51 -6.70 5.72
N TRP A 14 -2.81 -6.21 4.71
CA TRP A 14 -3.30 -5.08 3.94
C TRP A 14 -4.28 -5.57 2.89
N ILE A 15 -5.54 -5.16 3.00
CA ILE A 15 -6.59 -5.52 2.05
C ILE A 15 -7.02 -4.27 1.28
N GLN A 16 -6.98 -4.38 -0.04
CA GLN A 16 -7.63 -3.43 -0.93
C GLN A 16 -9.05 -3.90 -1.22
N TRP A 17 -10.02 -3.05 -0.89
CA TRP A 17 -11.45 -3.26 -1.10
C TRP A 17 -11.95 -2.47 -2.31
N VAL A 18 -12.78 -3.12 -3.10
CA VAL A 18 -13.63 -2.51 -4.13
C VAL A 18 -15.06 -2.92 -3.87
N ASP A 19 -15.94 -1.92 -3.79
CA ASP A 19 -17.36 -2.10 -3.50
C ASP A 19 -18.19 -1.67 -4.69
N TYR A 20 -19.17 -2.51 -5.06
CA TYR A 20 -20.12 -2.26 -6.13
C TYR A 20 -21.54 -2.33 -5.60
N GLY A 21 -22.33 -1.29 -5.87
CA GLY A 21 -23.76 -1.31 -5.66
C GLY A 21 -24.46 -2.04 -6.79
N ILE A 22 -25.27 -3.04 -6.47
CA ILE A 22 -26.16 -3.70 -7.41
C ILE A 22 -27.55 -3.08 -7.20
N THR A 23 -28.03 -2.39 -8.23
CA THR A 23 -29.32 -1.69 -8.23
C THR A 23 -30.32 -2.40 -9.13
N ASP A 24 -31.60 -2.21 -8.85
CA ASP A 24 -32.66 -2.59 -9.78
C ASP A 24 -32.78 -1.63 -10.97
N GLU A 25 -33.73 -1.91 -11.86
CA GLU A 25 -34.04 -1.09 -13.03
C GLU A 25 -34.50 0.34 -12.71
N ASN A 26 -35.01 0.56 -11.49
CA ASN A 26 -35.43 1.87 -11.00
C ASN A 26 -34.28 2.60 -10.29
N GLY A 27 -33.08 2.01 -10.25
CA GLY A 27 -31.92 2.57 -9.55
C GLY A 27 -31.95 2.37 -8.03
N THR A 28 -32.88 1.56 -7.51
CA THR A 28 -32.95 1.26 -6.07
C THR A 28 -31.86 0.27 -5.71
N LEU A 29 -31.05 0.60 -4.69
CA LEU A 29 -29.99 -0.28 -4.20
C LEU A 29 -30.59 -1.56 -3.60
N GLN A 30 -30.19 -2.71 -4.14
CA GLN A 30 -30.59 -4.02 -3.63
C GLN A 30 -29.49 -4.70 -2.82
N LEU A 31 -28.22 -4.55 -3.25
CA LEU A 31 -27.07 -5.20 -2.60
C LEU A 31 -25.81 -4.36 -2.75
N ILE A 32 -24.89 -4.50 -1.79
CA ILE A 32 -23.49 -4.10 -1.95
C ILE A 32 -22.65 -5.39 -2.07
N GLN A 33 -21.91 -5.51 -3.16
CA GLN A 33 -20.92 -6.55 -3.35
C GLN A 33 -19.52 -5.97 -3.13
N SER A 34 -18.77 -6.58 -2.22
CA SER A 34 -17.41 -6.17 -1.87
C SER A 34 -16.40 -7.24 -2.28
N ILE A 35 -15.29 -6.81 -2.88
CA ILE A 35 -14.15 -7.67 -3.24
C ILE A 35 -12.92 -7.16 -2.49
N GLY A 36 -12.34 -8.03 -1.66
CA GLY A 36 -11.09 -7.79 -0.94
C GLY A 36 -9.91 -8.49 -1.63
N ARG A 37 -8.87 -7.76 -1.99
CA ARG A 37 -7.59 -8.28 -2.47
C ARG A 37 -6.52 -8.09 -1.41
N ASP A 38 -5.84 -9.17 -1.02
CA ASP A 38 -4.66 -9.08 -0.17
C ASP A 38 -3.49 -8.45 -0.95
N ILE A 39 -2.99 -7.33 -0.45
CA ILE A 39 -1.86 -6.56 -1.01
C ILE A 39 -0.70 -6.45 -0.03
N THR A 40 -0.65 -7.31 1.01
CA THR A 40 0.37 -7.26 2.07
C THR A 40 1.78 -7.32 1.50
N HIS A 41 2.02 -8.20 0.52
CA HIS A 41 3.31 -8.31 -0.16
C HIS A 41 3.72 -7.01 -0.88
N ILE A 42 2.77 -6.33 -1.54
CA ILE A 42 3.05 -5.06 -2.23
C ILE A 42 3.52 -4.02 -1.22
N LYS A 43 2.83 -3.92 -0.07
CA LYS A 43 3.19 -2.98 0.99
C LYS A 43 4.56 -3.27 1.60
N GLN A 44 4.92 -4.55 1.76
CA GLN A 44 6.24 -4.94 2.25
C GLN A 44 7.36 -4.52 1.29
N VAL A 45 7.16 -4.71 -0.02
CA VAL A 45 8.12 -4.30 -1.05
C VAL A 45 8.25 -2.78 -1.11
N GLU A 46 7.13 -2.04 -1.07
CA GLU A 46 7.14 -0.58 -1.01
C GLU A 46 7.93 -0.07 0.21
N GLN A 47 7.71 -0.66 1.39
CA GLN A 47 8.42 -0.27 2.60
C GLN A 47 9.92 -0.56 2.51
N ALA A 48 10.31 -1.73 2.00
CA ALA A 48 11.72 -2.08 1.82
C ALA A 48 12.43 -1.10 0.88
N LEU A 49 11.76 -0.64 -0.18
CA LEU A 49 12.30 0.36 -1.10
C LEU A 49 12.49 1.72 -0.42
N ILE A 50 11.54 2.14 0.42
CA ILE A 50 11.63 3.39 1.19
C ILE A 50 12.79 3.32 2.18
N ASP A 51 12.91 2.21 2.91
CA ASP A 51 13.97 2.01 3.90
C ASP A 51 15.36 2.02 3.24
N GLU A 52 15.49 1.38 2.07
CA GLU A 52 16.73 1.39 1.31
C GLU A 52 17.09 2.80 0.83
N ARG A 53 16.11 3.55 0.31
CA ARG A 53 16.31 4.94 -0.11
C ARG A 53 16.77 5.82 1.05
N LEU A 54 16.10 5.74 2.20
CA LEU A 54 16.45 6.52 3.38
C LEU A 54 17.86 6.17 3.86
N ARG A 55 18.24 4.89 3.84
CA ARG A 55 19.59 4.44 4.19
C ARG A 55 20.66 5.03 3.26
N TYR A 56 20.39 5.14 1.96
CA TYR A 56 21.30 5.82 1.04
C TYR A 56 21.35 7.33 1.29
N GLU A 57 20.21 7.97 1.53
CA GLU A 57 20.15 9.39 1.87
C GLU A 57 20.91 9.70 3.17
N GLU A 58 20.85 8.83 4.19
CA GLU A 58 21.65 8.94 5.41
C GLU A 58 23.15 8.73 5.15
N LEU A 59 23.51 7.73 4.34
CA LEU A 59 24.90 7.39 4.05
C LEU A 59 25.61 8.48 3.23
N PHE A 60 24.88 9.15 2.34
CA PHE A 60 25.44 10.12 1.38
C PHE A 60 24.98 11.57 1.63
N GLY A 61 24.13 11.80 2.65
CA GLY A 61 23.55 13.10 2.99
C GLY A 61 24.48 14.09 3.69
N PHE A 62 25.73 13.71 3.97
CA PHE A 62 26.77 14.65 4.39
C PHE A 62 27.91 14.65 3.36
N ASP A 63 27.97 15.75 2.59
CA ASP A 63 28.95 16.13 1.56
C ASP A 63 28.97 15.35 0.25
N ALA A 64 27.92 15.57 -0.57
CA ALA A 64 28.00 15.46 -2.03
C ALA A 64 28.72 16.68 -2.67
N THR A 65 29.74 17.25 -2.02
CA THR A 65 30.51 18.40 -2.51
C THR A 65 31.96 18.05 -2.89
N ALA A 66 32.27 16.77 -3.12
CA ALA A 66 33.63 16.34 -3.47
C ALA A 66 33.75 15.59 -4.81
N VAL A 67 32.64 15.26 -5.49
CA VAL A 67 32.68 14.53 -6.75
C VAL A 67 31.93 15.30 -7.81
N VAL A 68 32.55 16.37 -8.31
CA VAL A 68 32.63 16.81 -9.72
C VAL A 68 33.23 18.22 -9.69
N TYR A 69 34.54 18.34 -9.84
CA TYR A 69 35.21 19.38 -10.63
C TYR A 69 36.55 18.76 -11.06
N LEU A 70 36.62 18.39 -12.35
CA LEU A 70 37.88 18.21 -13.08
C LEU A 70 38.44 19.57 -13.47
#